data_AF-A0A4Z1CSH9-F1
#
_entry.id   AF-A0A4Z1CSH9-F1
#
_cell.length_a   1.000
_cell.length_b   1.000
_cell.length_c   1.000
_cell.angle_alpha   90.00
_cell.angle_beta   90.00
_cell.angle_gamma   90.00
#
_symmetry.space_group_name_H-M   'P 1'
#
loop_
_entity.id
_entity.type
_entity.pdbx_description
1 polymer ?
#
loop_
_entity_poly.entity_id
_entity_poly.type
_entity_poly.pdbx_seq_one_letter_code
_entity_poly.pdbx_strand_id
1 'polypeptide(L)'
;MFDRNSALAGAATVILGTIIGGAGVLYYAGSPSRAEPSSLTQTERDSMLAATDGMSETQMAENQMEPPVSQADRNFLDFTTPDLAEAAPGQNLTRHGCVKPEEPTWATNAPPEDAQQVLLLKALYDNSRYENIVQTSSCPCEVEYPSWDEADASYQALVASRGLDEIPVMRDEVSRLVRRNLKASIDICKVWRGR
;
A
#
# COMPACT_ATOMS: atom_id res chain seq x y z
N MET A 1 -51.05 29.45 -9.49
CA MET A 1 -51.99 28.34 -9.16
C MET A 1 -51.14 27.09 -9.08
N PHE A 2 -50.70 26.72 -7.87
CA PHE A 2 -49.87 25.54 -7.62
C PHE A 2 -50.61 24.64 -6.63
N ASP A 3 -51.03 23.46 -7.09
CA ASP A 3 -51.60 22.35 -6.32
C ASP A 3 -50.64 21.17 -6.62
N ARG A 4 -49.81 20.72 -5.67
CA ARG A 4 -50.01 19.72 -4.60
C ARG A 4 -50.01 18.27 -5.12
N ASN A 5 -49.23 17.44 -4.41
CA ASN A 5 -49.08 15.97 -4.49
C ASN A 5 -48.12 15.49 -5.59
N SER A 6 -46.94 14.97 -5.25
CA SER A 6 -46.84 13.67 -4.59
C SER A 6 -45.51 13.49 -3.87
N ALA A 7 -45.59 13.26 -2.57
CA ALA A 7 -44.51 12.75 -1.75
C ALA A 7 -44.38 11.24 -1.97
N LEU A 8 -43.19 10.76 -2.31
CA LEU A 8 -42.79 9.38 -2.07
C LEU A 8 -41.50 9.41 -1.25
N ALA A 9 -41.71 9.45 0.06
CA ALA A 9 -40.69 9.15 1.06
C ALA A 9 -40.41 7.64 1.01
N GLY A 10 -39.33 7.25 0.34
CA GLY A 10 -38.78 5.90 0.44
C GLY A 10 -38.05 5.77 1.78
N ALA A 11 -38.75 5.33 2.81
CA ALA A 11 -38.15 4.97 4.10
C ALA A 11 -37.35 3.66 3.93
N ALA A 12 -36.03 3.77 3.80
CA ALA A 12 -35.13 2.63 3.92
C ALA A 12 -34.87 2.34 5.40
N THR A 13 -35.67 1.45 5.98
CA THR A 13 -35.50 1.00 7.37
C THR A 13 -34.33 0.03 7.45
N VAL A 14 -33.18 0.49 7.96
CA VAL A 14 -32.05 -0.39 8.31
C VAL A 14 -32.30 -0.93 9.72
N ILE A 15 -32.59 -2.24 9.82
CA ILE A 15 -32.75 -2.94 11.10
C ILE A 15 -31.36 -3.23 11.67
N LEU A 16 -30.96 -2.48 12.70
CA LEU A 16 -29.80 -2.79 13.54
C LEU A 16 -30.17 -3.92 14.50
N GLY A 17 -29.75 -5.14 14.17
CA GLY A 17 -29.83 -6.29 15.07
C GLY A 17 -28.75 -6.21 16.14
N THR A 18 -29.13 -5.90 17.36
CA THR A 18 -28.32 -6.09 18.57
C THR A 18 -28.19 -7.57 18.90
N ILE A 19 -26.96 -8.08 18.97
CA ILE A 19 -26.63 -9.30 19.70
C ILE A 19 -25.66 -8.91 20.82
N ILE A 20 -26.19 -8.93 22.04
CA ILE A 20 -25.43 -8.92 23.29
C ILE A 20 -25.12 -10.38 23.62
N GLY A 21 -23.86 -10.69 23.89
CA GLY A 21 -23.52 -11.94 24.58
C GLY A 21 -22.07 -12.34 24.41
N GLY A 22 -21.34 -12.39 25.53
CA GLY A 22 -20.16 -13.22 25.67
C GLY A 22 -18.88 -12.47 26.01
N ALA A 23 -18.74 -12.09 27.28
CA ALA A 23 -17.46 -11.77 27.88
C ALA A 23 -16.54 -13.00 27.82
N GLY A 24 -15.46 -12.89 27.05
CA GLY A 24 -14.35 -13.84 27.02
C GLY A 24 -13.05 -13.06 27.19
N VAL A 25 -12.70 -12.75 28.44
CA VAL A 25 -11.36 -12.23 28.80
C VAL A 25 -10.37 -13.36 28.57
N LEU A 26 -9.77 -13.41 27.39
CA LEU A 26 -8.61 -14.26 27.14
C LEU A 26 -7.41 -13.60 27.82
N TYR A 27 -7.03 -14.14 28.98
CA TYR A 27 -5.75 -13.92 29.61
C TYR A 27 -4.65 -14.27 28.60
N TYR A 28 -3.91 -13.26 28.13
CA TYR A 28 -2.64 -13.46 27.44
C TYR A 28 -1.66 -14.10 28.45
N ALA A 29 -1.47 -15.41 28.31
CA ALA A 29 -0.35 -16.10 28.94
C ALA A 29 0.96 -15.56 28.35
N GLY A 30 1.90 -15.21 29.23
CA GLY A 30 3.17 -14.60 28.90
C GLY A 30 3.97 -15.37 27.85
N SER A 31 4.57 -14.62 26.94
CA SER A 31 5.56 -15.09 25.99
C SER A 31 6.76 -15.72 26.72
N PRO A 32 7.25 -16.90 26.30
CA PRO A 32 8.49 -17.45 26.82
C PRO A 32 9.66 -16.52 26.43
N SER A 33 10.42 -16.11 27.45
CA SER A 33 11.67 -15.38 27.32
C SER A 33 12.60 -16.07 26.33
N ARG A 34 13.05 -15.30 25.35
CA ARG A 34 14.10 -15.65 24.40
C ARG A 34 15.33 -16.13 25.18
N ALA A 35 15.68 -17.40 25.03
CA ALA A 35 16.95 -17.92 25.54
C ALA A 35 18.08 -17.12 24.90
N GLU A 36 18.93 -16.49 25.73
CA GLU A 36 20.17 -15.87 25.29
C GLU A 36 21.07 -16.94 24.66
N PRO A 37 21.70 -16.65 23.51
CA PRO A 37 22.70 -17.57 22.96
C PRO A 37 23.89 -17.62 23.91
N SER A 38 24.23 -18.83 24.37
CA SER A 38 25.39 -19.13 25.20
C SER A 38 26.63 -18.43 24.64
N SER A 39 27.26 -17.58 25.45
CA SER A 39 28.56 -17.00 25.13
C SER A 39 29.59 -18.11 24.97
N LEU A 40 30.33 -18.11 23.85
CA LEU A 40 31.49 -18.98 23.62
C LEU A 40 32.43 -18.95 24.81
N THR A 41 32.83 -20.13 25.27
CA THR A 41 33.79 -20.27 26.37
C THR A 41 35.16 -19.76 25.93
N GLN A 42 35.98 -19.26 26.87
CA GLN A 42 37.32 -18.77 26.58
C GLN A 42 38.16 -19.82 25.80
N THR A 43 37.94 -21.10 26.10
CA THR A 43 38.57 -22.24 25.42
C THR A 43 38.21 -22.36 23.94
N GLU A 44 36.98 -22.03 23.54
CA GLU A 44 36.59 -22.02 22.12
C GLU A 44 37.22 -20.84 21.37
N ARG A 45 37.39 -19.69 22.03
CA ARG A 45 38.13 -18.55 21.46
C ARG A 45 39.60 -18.88 21.24
N ASP A 46 40.23 -19.54 22.21
CA ASP A 46 41.65 -19.88 22.14
C ASP A 46 41.90 -20.97 21.07
N SER A 47 40.92 -21.86 20.83
CA SER A 47 40.99 -22.87 19.77
C SER A 47 40.92 -22.27 18.36
N MET A 48 40.14 -21.21 18.15
CA MET A 48 40.07 -20.51 16.86
C MET A 48 41.34 -19.71 16.57
N LEU A 49 41.98 -19.13 17.59
CA LEU A 49 43.26 -18.45 17.44
C LEU A 49 44.42 -19.41 17.15
N ALA A 50 44.38 -20.63 17.72
CA ALA A 50 45.35 -21.68 17.40
C ALA A 50 45.23 -22.21 15.96
N ALA A 51 44.04 -22.11 15.34
CA ALA A 51 43.84 -22.53 13.96
C ALA A 51 44.43 -21.54 12.92
N THR A 52 44.62 -20.27 13.30
CA THR A 52 45.18 -19.25 12.40
C THR A 52 46.71 -19.17 12.43
N ASP A 53 47.37 -19.74 13.45
CA ASP A 53 48.82 -19.63 13.65
C ASP A 53 49.63 -20.76 12.97
N GLY A 54 48.95 -21.65 12.23
CA GLY A 54 49.55 -22.78 11.51
C GLY A 54 49.65 -22.62 9.99
N MET A 55 49.19 -21.51 9.42
CA MET A 55 49.25 -21.27 7.97
C MET A 55 50.56 -20.56 7.61
N SER A 56 51.65 -21.32 7.56
CA SER A 56 52.96 -20.86 7.10
C SER A 56 52.93 -20.44 5.62
N GLU A 57 53.60 -19.35 5.31
CA GLU A 57 53.69 -18.54 4.07
C GLU A 57 54.20 -19.26 2.79
N THR A 58 54.22 -20.60 2.72
CA THR A 58 54.96 -21.31 1.66
C THR A 58 54.10 -21.93 0.56
N GLN A 59 52.87 -21.46 0.34
CA GLN A 59 52.09 -21.77 -0.86
C GLN A 59 51.51 -20.51 -1.52
N MET A 60 52.35 -19.50 -1.69
CA MET A 60 52.12 -18.37 -2.60
C MET A 60 53.02 -18.53 -3.83
N ALA A 61 52.86 -19.62 -4.57
CA ALA A 61 53.60 -19.82 -5.82
C ALA A 61 52.94 -20.87 -6.73
N GLU A 62 51.71 -20.61 -7.18
CA GLU A 62 51.22 -21.24 -8.41
C GLU A 62 50.33 -20.26 -9.20
N ASN A 63 50.93 -19.68 -10.24
CA ASN A 63 50.33 -19.02 -11.41
C ASN A 63 48.81 -18.72 -11.37
N GLN A 64 48.43 -17.57 -10.80
CA GLN A 64 47.13 -16.96 -11.08
C GLN A 64 47.30 -15.92 -12.19
N MET A 65 47.17 -16.35 -13.45
CA MET A 65 46.69 -15.47 -14.51
C MET A 65 45.18 -15.68 -14.58
N GLU A 66 44.43 -15.04 -13.68
CA GLU A 66 42.97 -14.99 -13.81
C GLU A 66 42.64 -14.31 -15.15
N PRO A 67 41.73 -14.86 -15.97
CA PRO A 67 41.26 -14.17 -17.15
C PRO A 67 40.63 -12.84 -16.72
N PRO A 68 40.82 -11.74 -17.49
CA PRO A 68 40.21 -10.47 -17.12
C PRO A 68 38.69 -10.65 -17.06
N VAL A 69 38.11 -10.34 -15.89
CA VAL A 69 36.67 -10.41 -15.63
C VAL A 69 35.91 -9.77 -16.80
N SER A 70 34.98 -10.52 -17.40
CA SER A 70 34.25 -10.03 -18.57
C SER A 70 33.36 -8.84 -18.20
N GLN A 71 33.01 -7.98 -19.15
CA GLN A 71 32.09 -6.88 -18.88
C GLN A 71 30.73 -7.39 -18.37
N ALA A 72 30.29 -8.57 -18.82
CA ALA A 72 29.06 -9.21 -18.36
C ALA A 72 29.15 -9.60 -16.87
N ASP A 73 30.29 -10.14 -16.43
CA ASP A 73 30.51 -10.49 -15.02
C ASP A 73 30.61 -9.23 -14.14
N ARG A 74 31.21 -8.14 -14.66
CA ARG A 74 31.23 -6.84 -13.98
C ARG A 74 29.82 -6.29 -13.77
N ASN A 75 28.96 -6.40 -14.79
CA ASN A 75 27.57 -5.97 -14.70
C ASN A 75 26.73 -6.88 -13.77
N PHE A 76 27.03 -8.18 -13.71
CA PHE A 76 26.37 -9.11 -12.77
C PHE A 76 26.76 -8.82 -11.31
N LEU A 77 28.00 -8.37 -11.08
CA LEU A 77 28.52 -7.97 -9.77
C LEU A 77 28.25 -6.48 -9.45
N ASP A 78 27.45 -5.80 -10.26
CA ASP A 78 27.04 -4.44 -10.00
C ASP A 78 25.87 -4.41 -9.00
N PHE A 79 26.23 -4.38 -7.72
CA PHE A 79 25.30 -4.20 -6.60
C PHE A 79 24.93 -2.73 -6.37
N THR A 80 25.35 -1.81 -7.25
CA THR A 80 24.84 -0.44 -7.15
C THR A 80 23.35 -0.46 -7.41
N THR A 81 22.59 0.09 -6.47
CA THR A 81 21.16 0.28 -6.69
C THR A 81 21.02 1.15 -7.94
N PRO A 82 20.27 0.71 -8.97
CA PRO A 82 20.03 1.55 -10.13
C PRO A 82 19.50 2.90 -9.66
N ASP A 83 19.91 3.98 -10.31
CA ASP A 83 19.46 5.31 -9.93
C ASP A 83 17.95 5.41 -10.13
N LEU A 84 17.20 5.21 -9.05
CA LEU A 84 15.74 5.32 -9.03
C LEU A 84 15.28 6.77 -9.20
N ALA A 85 16.19 7.75 -9.15
CA ALA A 85 15.87 9.16 -9.34
C ALA A 85 15.61 9.50 -10.81
N GLU A 86 16.15 8.74 -11.76
CA GLU A 86 15.75 8.83 -13.17
C GLU A 86 14.44 8.06 -13.41
N ALA A 87 13.36 8.56 -12.83
CA ALA A 87 12.03 8.24 -13.34
C ALA A 87 11.97 8.72 -14.81
N ALA A 88 11.82 7.80 -15.76
CA ALA A 88 11.70 8.13 -17.17
C ALA A 88 10.64 9.26 -17.35
N PRO A 89 10.99 10.38 -17.97
CA PRO A 89 10.05 11.48 -18.13
C PRO A 89 8.94 11.05 -19.10
N GLY A 90 7.71 10.99 -18.60
CA GLY A 90 6.53 10.79 -19.43
C GLY A 90 5.52 9.83 -18.84
N GLN A 91 4.47 10.42 -18.25
CA GLN A 91 3.21 9.80 -17.84
C GLN A 91 3.33 8.76 -16.71
N ASN A 92 2.47 8.88 -15.69
CA ASN A 92 2.30 7.86 -14.66
C ASN A 92 1.63 6.62 -15.27
N LEU A 93 2.36 5.91 -16.14
CA LEU A 93 1.91 4.70 -16.81
C LEU A 93 1.93 3.54 -15.81
N THR A 94 0.81 2.85 -15.74
CA THR A 94 0.67 1.68 -14.89
C THR A 94 1.31 0.49 -15.59
N ARG A 95 1.58 -0.58 -14.83
CA ARG A 95 2.05 -1.86 -15.39
C ARG A 95 1.19 -2.37 -16.56
N HIS A 96 -0.08 -1.98 -16.61
CA HIS A 96 -1.06 -2.41 -17.60
C HIS A 96 -1.28 -1.39 -18.73
N GLY A 97 -0.44 -0.35 -18.83
CA GLY A 97 -0.50 0.64 -19.91
C GLY A 97 -1.56 1.73 -19.73
N CYS A 98 -2.24 1.78 -18.58
CA CYS A 98 -3.16 2.87 -18.28
C CYS A 98 -2.40 4.08 -17.76
N VAL A 99 -2.86 5.29 -18.11
CA VAL A 99 -2.33 6.53 -17.58
C VAL A 99 -3.07 6.86 -16.28
N LYS A 100 -2.34 7.01 -15.17
CA LYS A 100 -2.92 7.51 -13.92
C LYS A 100 -3.10 9.03 -14.02
N PRO A 101 -4.30 9.57 -13.73
CA PRO A 101 -4.51 11.00 -13.70
C PRO A 101 -3.72 11.65 -12.57
N GLU A 102 -3.27 12.88 -12.81
CA GLU A 102 -2.56 13.68 -11.82
C GLU A 102 -3.47 13.99 -10.63
N GLU A 103 -2.93 13.85 -9.43
CA GLU A 103 -3.67 14.19 -8.20
C GLU A 103 -3.92 15.71 -8.16
N PRO A 104 -4.98 16.17 -7.47
CA PRO A 104 -5.26 17.59 -7.36
C PRO A 104 -4.07 18.33 -6.76
N THR A 105 -3.75 19.49 -7.33
CA THR A 105 -2.54 20.27 -6.96
C THR A 105 -2.51 20.63 -5.48
N TRP A 106 -3.66 20.88 -4.85
CA TRP A 106 -3.75 21.14 -3.42
C TRP A 106 -3.34 19.93 -2.58
N ALA A 107 -3.66 18.71 -3.04
CA ALA A 107 -3.33 17.48 -2.33
C ALA A 107 -1.87 17.08 -2.53
N THR A 108 -1.30 17.34 -3.72
CA THR A 108 0.13 17.12 -3.99
C THR A 108 1.03 18.09 -3.21
N ASN A 109 0.59 19.33 -3.04
CA ASN A 109 1.34 20.38 -2.34
C ASN A 109 0.92 20.55 -0.87
N ALA A 110 0.07 19.66 -0.35
CA ALA A 110 -0.43 19.74 1.02
C ALA A 110 0.73 19.62 2.02
N PRO A 111 0.78 20.48 3.05
CA PRO A 111 1.77 20.34 4.09
C PRO A 111 1.46 19.13 4.99
N PRO A 112 2.43 18.61 5.77
CA PRO A 112 2.24 17.39 6.56
C PRO A 112 1.06 17.40 7.54
N GLU A 113 0.70 18.57 8.07
CA GLU A 113 -0.47 18.77 8.93
C GLU A 113 -1.80 18.45 8.23
N ASP A 114 -1.85 18.57 6.90
CA ASP A 114 -3.04 18.31 6.10
C ASP A 114 -3.11 16.85 5.58
N ALA A 115 -2.30 15.96 6.14
CA ALA A 115 -2.27 14.56 5.74
C ALA A 115 -3.64 13.87 5.88
N GLN A 116 -4.46 14.25 6.86
CA GLN A 116 -5.78 13.64 7.05
C GLN A 116 -6.77 14.01 5.94
N GLN A 117 -6.71 15.25 5.46
CA GLN A 117 -7.48 15.80 4.35
C GLN A 117 -7.15 15.02 3.08
N VAL A 118 -5.86 14.87 2.79
CA VAL A 118 -5.37 14.12 1.62
C VAL A 118 -5.76 12.65 1.70
N LEU A 119 -5.66 12.03 2.88
CA LEU A 119 -6.08 10.63 3.07
C LEU A 119 -7.59 10.44 2.88
N LEU A 120 -8.42 11.39 3.32
CA LEU A 120 -9.86 11.36 3.07
C LEU A 120 -10.17 11.49 1.57
N LEU A 121 -9.54 12.43 0.86
CA LEU A 121 -9.67 12.56 -0.59
C LEU A 121 -9.34 11.25 -1.32
N LYS A 122 -8.21 10.63 -0.97
CA LYS A 122 -7.76 9.35 -1.56
C LYS A 122 -8.74 8.22 -1.26
N ALA A 123 -9.28 8.17 -0.05
CA ALA A 123 -10.29 7.17 0.31
C ALA A 123 -11.59 7.35 -0.50
N LEU A 124 -12.03 8.60 -0.72
CA LEU A 124 -13.21 8.89 -1.55
C LEU A 124 -12.98 8.50 -3.01
N TYR A 125 -11.80 8.81 -3.55
CA TYR A 125 -11.39 8.40 -4.89
C TYR A 125 -11.41 6.88 -5.06
N ASP A 126 -10.77 6.15 -4.14
CA ASP A 126 -10.76 4.69 -4.18
C ASP A 126 -12.16 4.11 -4.02
N ASN A 127 -13.01 4.74 -3.20
CA ASN A 127 -14.37 4.27 -3.01
C ASN A 127 -15.18 4.34 -4.31
N SER A 128 -15.26 5.54 -4.92
CA SER A 128 -16.01 5.74 -6.17
C SER A 128 -15.47 4.84 -7.29
N ARG A 129 -14.14 4.76 -7.43
CA ARG A 129 -13.47 3.86 -8.38
C ARG A 129 -13.90 2.40 -8.19
N TYR A 130 -13.79 1.85 -6.98
CA TYR A 130 -14.10 0.44 -6.75
C TYR A 130 -15.59 0.15 -6.85
N GLU A 131 -16.45 1.07 -6.43
CA GLU A 131 -17.89 0.97 -6.63
C GLU A 131 -18.24 0.91 -8.12
N ASN A 132 -17.65 1.78 -8.94
CA ASN A 132 -17.89 1.81 -10.39
C ASN A 132 -17.43 0.51 -11.08
N ILE A 133 -16.24 0.00 -10.75
CA ILE A 133 -15.75 -1.29 -11.27
C ILE A 133 -16.73 -2.42 -10.92
N VAL A 134 -17.21 -2.48 -9.67
CA VAL A 134 -18.14 -3.51 -9.22
C VAL A 134 -19.50 -3.39 -9.90
N GLN A 135 -20.04 -2.18 -10.01
CA GLN A 135 -21.35 -1.93 -10.61
C GLN A 135 -21.37 -2.21 -12.12
N THR A 136 -20.32 -1.82 -12.84
CA THR A 136 -20.23 -2.00 -14.29
C THR A 136 -19.69 -3.38 -14.68
N SER A 137 -19.09 -4.11 -13.74
CA SER A 137 -18.37 -5.36 -14.01
C SER A 137 -17.31 -5.22 -15.13
N SER A 138 -16.71 -4.03 -15.22
CA SER A 138 -15.76 -3.66 -16.26
C SER A 138 -14.55 -2.96 -15.65
N CYS A 139 -13.40 -3.05 -16.33
CA CYS A 139 -12.18 -2.38 -15.89
C CYS A 139 -11.36 -1.80 -17.07
N PRO A 140 -11.96 -0.96 -17.93
CA PRO A 140 -11.19 -0.12 -18.86
C PRO A 140 -10.40 0.94 -18.08
N CYS A 141 -9.38 1.55 -18.70
CA CYS A 141 -8.48 2.48 -18.02
C CYS A 141 -9.21 3.69 -17.43
N GLU A 142 -10.29 4.16 -18.05
CA GLU A 142 -11.09 5.30 -17.60
C GLU A 142 -11.90 4.97 -16.34
N VAL A 143 -12.25 3.69 -16.14
CA VAL A 143 -12.97 3.21 -14.94
C VAL A 143 -11.98 2.81 -13.85
N GLU A 144 -10.82 2.26 -14.24
CA GLU A 144 -9.77 1.93 -13.28
C GLU A 144 -9.04 3.18 -12.77
N TYR A 145 -8.87 4.20 -13.59
CA TYR A 145 -8.16 5.43 -13.23
C TYR A 145 -9.02 6.65 -13.62
N PRO A 146 -10.17 6.85 -12.95
CA PRO A 146 -11.07 7.96 -13.25
C PRO A 146 -10.45 9.31 -12.87
N SER A 147 -11.02 10.42 -13.37
CA SER A 147 -10.63 11.76 -12.94
C SER A 147 -10.80 11.94 -11.42
N TRP A 148 -9.99 12.81 -10.82
CA TRP A 148 -10.12 13.19 -9.41
C TRP A 148 -11.31 14.12 -9.13
N ASP A 149 -11.92 14.72 -10.16
CA ASP A 149 -12.97 15.75 -10.01
C ASP A 149 -14.14 15.29 -9.13
N GLU A 150 -14.60 14.05 -9.29
CA GLU A 150 -15.71 13.51 -8.48
C GLU A 150 -15.32 13.34 -7.01
N ALA A 151 -14.11 12.85 -6.77
CA ALA A 151 -13.58 12.66 -5.42
C ALA A 151 -13.33 14.01 -4.72
N ASP A 152 -12.81 14.99 -5.45
CA ASP A 152 -12.57 16.34 -4.95
C ASP A 152 -13.89 17.06 -4.64
N ALA A 153 -14.87 17.01 -5.54
CA ALA A 153 -16.21 17.54 -5.28
C ALA A 153 -16.88 16.89 -4.07
N SER A 154 -16.75 15.55 -3.93
CA SER A 154 -17.26 14.81 -2.77
C SER A 154 -16.55 15.22 -1.48
N TYR A 155 -15.23 15.41 -1.52
CA TYR A 155 -14.45 15.91 -0.39
C TYR A 155 -14.91 17.29 0.06
N GLN A 156 -15.03 18.24 -0.87
CA GLN A 156 -15.48 19.61 -0.56
C GLN A 156 -16.88 19.63 0.03
N ALA A 157 -17.82 18.86 -0.54
CA ALA A 157 -19.19 18.75 -0.03
C ALA A 157 -19.22 18.14 1.38
N LEU A 158 -18.43 17.09 1.60
CA LEU A 158 -18.40 16.38 2.86
C LEU A 158 -17.80 17.25 3.98
N VAL A 159 -16.67 17.91 3.73
CA VAL A 159 -16.05 18.86 4.67
C VAL A 159 -16.94 20.07 4.95
N ALA A 160 -17.59 20.62 3.92
CA ALA A 160 -18.52 21.74 4.11
C ALA A 160 -19.72 21.38 5.01
N SER A 161 -20.12 20.11 5.03
CA SER A 161 -21.26 19.65 5.83
C SER A 161 -20.93 19.22 7.25
N ARG A 162 -19.75 18.63 7.49
CA ARG A 162 -19.38 18.04 8.80
C ARG A 162 -18.23 18.76 9.52
N GLY A 163 -17.49 19.61 8.82
CA GLY A 163 -16.34 20.32 9.39
C GLY A 163 -15.02 19.55 9.25
N LEU A 164 -13.91 20.25 9.52
CA LEU A 164 -12.55 19.70 9.42
C LEU A 164 -12.19 18.78 10.59
N ASP A 165 -12.78 19.00 11.76
CA ASP A 165 -12.55 18.22 12.97
C ASP A 165 -13.07 16.78 12.87
N GLU A 166 -14.07 16.54 12.03
CA GLU A 166 -14.67 15.23 11.78
C GLU A 166 -13.91 14.40 10.71
N ILE A 167 -12.88 14.96 10.06
CA ILE A 167 -12.15 14.27 8.97
C ILE A 167 -11.65 12.87 9.35
N PRO A 168 -11.07 12.63 10.54
CA PRO A 168 -10.61 11.30 10.92
C PRO A 168 -11.77 10.28 10.95
N VAL A 169 -12.94 10.68 11.45
CA VAL A 169 -14.14 9.83 11.53
C VAL A 169 -14.66 9.54 10.12
N MET A 170 -14.81 10.58 9.30
CA MET A 170 -15.26 10.46 7.90
C MET A 170 -14.33 9.55 7.08
N ARG A 171 -13.01 9.71 7.24
CA ARG A 171 -12.00 8.88 6.58
C ARG A 171 -12.15 7.42 6.98
N ASP A 172 -12.39 7.14 8.26
CA ASP A 172 -12.59 5.77 8.74
C ASP A 172 -13.88 5.15 8.19
N GLU A 173 -14.97 5.92 8.11
CA GLU A 173 -16.23 5.49 7.48
C GLU A 173 -16.01 5.11 6.01
N VAL A 174 -15.39 6.01 5.23
CA VAL A 174 -15.09 5.79 3.81
C VAL A 174 -14.12 4.63 3.60
N SER A 175 -13.07 4.53 4.43
CA SER A 175 -12.11 3.42 4.35
C SER A 175 -12.75 2.04 4.59
N ARG A 176 -13.86 1.98 5.35
CA ARG A 176 -14.63 0.73 5.49
C ARG A 176 -15.43 0.42 4.22
N LEU A 177 -15.94 1.43 3.51
CA LEU A 177 -16.59 1.26 2.21
C LEU A 177 -15.60 0.73 1.16
N VAL A 178 -14.42 1.36 1.06
CA VAL A 178 -13.32 0.92 0.18
C VAL A 178 -13.01 -0.56 0.38
N ARG A 179 -12.81 -1.00 1.63
CA ARG A 179 -12.50 -2.40 1.96
C ARG A 179 -13.58 -3.39 1.55
N ARG A 180 -14.85 -3.00 1.50
CA ARG A 180 -15.96 -3.88 1.07
C ARG A 180 -15.84 -4.22 -0.42
N ASN A 181 -15.45 -3.25 -1.24
CA ASN A 181 -15.43 -3.40 -2.70
C ASN A 181 -14.05 -3.80 -3.26
N LEU A 182 -12.97 -3.57 -2.50
CA LEU A 182 -11.59 -3.78 -2.94
C LEU A 182 -11.32 -5.17 -3.54
N LYS A 183 -11.76 -6.24 -2.86
CA LYS A 183 -11.48 -7.60 -3.37
C LYS A 183 -12.22 -7.88 -4.68
N ALA A 184 -13.50 -7.53 -4.72
CA ALA A 184 -14.34 -7.73 -5.89
C ALA A 184 -13.85 -6.92 -7.09
N SER A 185 -13.47 -5.66 -6.89
CA SER A 185 -12.94 -4.80 -7.95
C SER A 185 -11.65 -5.36 -8.56
N ILE A 186 -10.72 -5.82 -7.70
CA ILE A 186 -9.47 -6.45 -8.15
C ILE A 186 -9.75 -7.71 -8.98
N ASP A 187 -10.68 -8.57 -8.53
CA ASP A 187 -11.02 -9.80 -9.25
C ASP A 187 -11.63 -9.51 -10.62
N ILE A 188 -12.54 -8.52 -10.69
CA ILE A 188 -13.15 -8.06 -11.94
C ILE A 188 -12.06 -7.57 -12.91
N CYS A 189 -11.16 -6.71 -12.44
CA CYS A 189 -10.07 -6.19 -13.27
C CYS A 189 -9.12 -7.28 -13.76
N LYS A 190 -8.82 -8.29 -12.94
CA LYS A 190 -8.02 -9.45 -13.36
C LYS A 190 -8.69 -10.22 -14.49
N VAL A 191 -9.98 -10.52 -14.34
CA VAL A 191 -10.75 -11.22 -15.37
C VAL A 191 -10.88 -10.36 -16.63
N TRP A 192 -11.09 -9.05 -16.50
CA TRP A 192 -11.24 -8.12 -17.62
C TRP A 192 -9.98 -8.08 -18.51
N ARG A 193 -8.79 -8.05 -17.90
CA ARG A 193 -7.51 -8.02 -18.63
C ARG A 193 -7.10 -9.34 -19.27
N GLY A 194 -7.72 -10.45 -18.87
CA GLY A 194 -7.48 -11.75 -19.46
C GLY A 194 -8.34 -12.04 -20.70
N ARG A 195 -9.14 -11.07 -21.16
CA ARG A 195 -10.04 -11.19 -22.31
C ARG A 195 -9.38 -10.74 -23.60
#